data_AF-A0A957DWP9-F1
#
_entry.id   AF-A0A957DWP9-F1
#
_cell.length_a   1.000
_cell.length_b   1.000
_cell.length_c   1.000
_cell.angle_alpha   90.00
_cell.angle_beta   90.00
_cell.angle_gamma   90.00
#
_symmetry.space_group_name_H-M   'P 1'
#
loop_
_entity.id
_entity.type
_entity.pdbx_description
1 polymer ?
#
loop_
_entity_poly.entity_id
_entity_poly.type
_entity_poly.pdbx_seq_one_letter_code
_entity_poly.pdbx_strand_id
1 'polypeptide(L)'
;MAEQAGSKAKIAVLHFQGTEEKEEQVELLNSTVHIQHIGCEGDLDKMSAQIEALDGQVTAVALQGIAKTLRLGKARVAHPAAAPLFEVAQETPVVDGSGVRAAMERWAVRLADEAQPGIWSRKRVLMAPGLNHNGLSQALGQYTE
;
A
#
# COMPACT_ATOMS: atom_id res chain seq x y z
N MET A 1 21.29 10.24 -28.99
CA MET A 1 20.28 9.44 -28.27
C MET A 1 19.44 10.42 -27.49
N ALA A 2 18.17 10.60 -27.88
CA ALA A 2 17.31 11.63 -27.30
C ALA A 2 16.97 11.25 -25.85
N GLU A 3 17.38 12.14 -24.95
CA GLU A 3 16.94 12.22 -23.56
C GLU A 3 15.42 12.43 -23.57
N GLN A 4 14.67 11.33 -23.42
CA GLN A 4 13.23 11.43 -23.23
C GLN A 4 13.02 12.08 -21.88
N ALA A 5 12.55 13.33 -21.89
CA ALA A 5 12.08 14.05 -20.72
C ALA A 5 11.13 13.13 -19.95
N GLY A 6 11.62 12.58 -18.83
CA GLY A 6 10.84 11.71 -17.96
C GLY A 6 9.63 12.50 -17.49
N SER A 7 8.43 12.08 -17.90
CA SER A 7 7.20 12.60 -17.33
C SER A 7 7.31 12.46 -15.82
N LYS A 8 7.30 13.59 -15.09
CA LYS A 8 7.42 13.58 -13.63
C LYS A 8 6.22 12.83 -13.07
N ALA A 9 6.45 11.60 -12.60
CA ALA A 9 5.41 10.81 -11.95
C ALA A 9 5.03 11.51 -10.65
N LYS A 10 3.80 12.02 -10.60
CA LYS A 10 3.23 12.64 -9.39
C LYS A 10 2.24 11.66 -8.78
N ILE A 11 2.46 11.27 -7.54
CA ILE A 11 1.60 10.36 -6.78
C ILE A 11 1.03 11.12 -5.59
N ALA A 12 -0.28 11.03 -5.39
CA ALA A 12 -0.90 11.49 -4.15
C ALA A 12 -1.14 10.29 -3.23
N VAL A 13 -0.72 10.39 -1.97
CA VAL A 13 -0.95 9.38 -0.93
C VAL A 13 -1.95 9.94 0.06
N LEU A 14 -3.15 9.37 0.09
CA LEU A 14 -4.21 9.73 1.01
C LEU A 14 -4.16 8.81 2.23
N HIS A 15 -3.96 9.39 3.41
CA HIS A 15 -3.86 8.67 4.68
C HIS A 15 -5.21 8.69 5.38
N PHE A 16 -5.78 7.51 5.63
CA PHE A 16 -7.06 7.40 6.31
C PHE A 16 -7.01 8.02 7.71
N GLN A 17 -6.11 7.55 8.55
CA GLN A 17 -5.78 8.24 9.80
C GLN A 17 -4.96 9.48 9.43
N GLY A 18 -5.11 10.62 10.12
CA GLY A 18 -4.43 11.86 9.72
C GLY A 18 -2.90 11.74 9.59
N THR A 19 -2.31 12.61 8.76
CA THR A 19 -0.85 12.74 8.61
C THR A 19 -0.49 14.21 8.46
N GLU A 20 0.77 14.57 8.72
CA GLU A 20 1.28 15.89 8.34
C GLU A 20 1.32 15.98 6.81
N GLU A 21 0.71 17.02 6.27
CA GLU A 21 0.79 17.27 4.84
C GLU A 21 2.23 17.60 4.46
N LYS A 22 2.78 16.81 3.54
CA LYS A 22 4.15 16.99 3.06
C LYS A 22 4.29 16.55 1.62
N GLU A 23 5.29 17.12 0.97
CA GLU A 23 5.75 16.64 -0.32
C GLU A 23 7.16 16.06 -0.16
N GLU A 24 7.41 14.96 -0.86
CA GLU A 24 8.73 14.36 -0.94
C GLU A 24 9.06 13.94 -2.37
N GLN A 25 10.35 13.80 -2.64
CA GLN A 25 10.86 13.33 -3.91
C GLN A 25 11.70 12.09 -3.65
N VAL A 26 11.46 11.05 -4.43
CA VAL A 26 12.23 9.80 -4.36
C VAL A 26 12.75 9.44 -5.74
N GLU A 27 13.99 8.97 -5.79
CA GLU A 27 14.58 8.42 -7.01
C GLU A 27 14.28 6.91 -7.07
N LEU A 28 13.52 6.51 -8.08
CA LEU A 28 13.11 5.12 -8.28
C LEU A 28 13.40 4.69 -9.71
N LEU A 29 14.24 3.66 -9.88
CA LEU A 29 14.56 3.09 -11.20
C LEU A 29 14.92 4.15 -12.25
N ASN A 30 15.80 5.09 -11.88
CA ASN A 30 16.25 6.23 -12.69
C ASN A 30 15.15 7.26 -13.03
N SER A 31 14.08 7.32 -12.25
CA SER A 31 13.00 8.30 -12.39
C SER A 31 12.73 9.00 -11.07
N THR A 32 12.64 10.32 -11.09
CA THR A 32 12.18 11.12 -9.95
C THR A 32 10.66 10.98 -9.82
N VAL A 33 10.20 10.48 -8.68
CA VAL A 33 8.78 10.41 -8.32
C VAL A 33 8.49 11.46 -7.26
N HIS A 34 7.51 12.32 -7.53
CA HIS A 34 6.99 13.31 -6.59
C HIS A 34 5.82 12.72 -5.83
N ILE A 35 5.89 12.71 -4.50
CA ILE A 35 4.88 12.14 -3.63
C ILE A 35 4.30 13.25 -2.76
N GLN A 36 2.99 13.43 -2.80
CA GLN A 36 2.26 14.33 -1.92
C GLN A 36 1.47 13.52 -0.90
N HIS A 37 1.63 13.81 0.38
CA HIS A 37 0.91 13.16 1.48
C HIS A 37 -0.21 14.06 1.97
N ILE A 38 -1.42 13.51 2.05
CA ILE A 38 -2.64 14.23 2.46
C ILE A 38 -3.35 13.42 3.55
N GLY A 39 -3.70 14.07 4.66
CA GLY A 39 -4.48 13.48 5.75
C GLY A 39 -5.99 13.52 5.51
N CYS A 40 -6.69 12.45 5.88
CA CYS A 40 -8.16 12.37 5.80
C CYS A 40 -8.84 12.20 7.17
N GLU A 41 -8.11 12.23 8.29
CA GLU A 41 -8.65 12.32 9.67
C GLU A 41 -9.75 11.30 10.04
N GLY A 42 -9.70 10.11 9.45
CA GLY A 42 -10.66 9.03 9.66
C GLY A 42 -11.96 9.19 8.87
N ASP A 43 -11.99 10.12 7.91
CA ASP A 43 -13.17 10.51 7.13
C ASP A 43 -13.08 9.97 5.69
N LEU A 44 -13.99 9.06 5.35
CA LEU A 44 -14.10 8.46 4.03
C LEU A 44 -14.68 9.43 2.99
N ASP A 45 -15.54 10.36 3.40
CA ASP A 45 -16.12 11.36 2.51
C ASP A 45 -15.06 12.39 2.14
N LYS A 46 -14.23 12.81 3.11
CA LYS A 46 -13.04 13.62 2.85
C LYS A 46 -12.09 12.91 1.88
N MET A 47 -11.84 11.62 2.08
CA MET A 47 -11.00 10.84 1.18
C MET A 47 -11.59 10.77 -0.24
N SER A 48 -12.90 10.54 -0.36
CA SER A 48 -13.61 10.54 -1.63
C SER A 48 -13.47 11.89 -2.36
N ALA A 49 -13.68 13.00 -1.65
CA ALA A 49 -13.55 14.34 -2.22
C ALA A 49 -12.11 14.63 -2.71
N GLN A 50 -11.10 14.14 -1.99
CA GLN A 50 -9.70 14.25 -2.42
C GLN A 50 -9.43 13.41 -3.67
N ILE A 51 -9.95 12.18 -3.75
CA ILE A 51 -9.81 11.34 -4.95
C ILE A 51 -10.40 12.04 -6.17
N GLU A 52 -11.61 12.58 -6.05
CA GLU A 52 -12.28 13.33 -7.13
C GLU A 52 -11.47 14.58 -7.53
N ALA A 53 -10.97 15.35 -6.55
CA ALA A 53 -10.18 16.54 -6.81
C ALA A 53 -8.82 16.23 -7.47
N LEU A 54 -8.28 15.02 -7.32
CA LEU A 54 -7.00 14.60 -7.88
C LEU A 54 -7.14 13.86 -9.22
N ASP A 55 -8.36 13.54 -9.63
CA ASP A 55 -8.63 12.83 -10.88
C ASP A 55 -8.14 13.66 -12.09
N GLY A 56 -7.41 13.01 -13.00
CA GLY A 56 -6.72 13.66 -14.13
C GLY A 56 -5.49 14.52 -13.78
N GLN A 57 -5.21 14.79 -12.50
CA GLN A 57 -4.11 15.70 -12.09
C GLN A 57 -2.82 14.98 -11.65
N VAL A 58 -2.92 13.71 -11.26
CA VAL A 58 -1.79 12.91 -10.77
C VAL A 58 -1.73 11.57 -11.49
N THR A 59 -0.57 10.92 -11.48
CA THR A 59 -0.36 9.63 -12.13
C THR A 59 -1.08 8.49 -11.42
N ALA A 60 -1.23 8.58 -10.09
CA ALA A 60 -1.97 7.62 -9.28
C ALA A 60 -2.36 8.24 -7.94
N VAL A 61 -3.47 7.77 -7.38
CA VAL A 61 -3.86 8.01 -5.99
C VAL A 61 -3.65 6.73 -5.18
N ALA A 62 -2.77 6.78 -4.19
CA ALA A 62 -2.52 5.68 -3.28
C ALA A 62 -3.27 5.89 -1.96
N LEU A 63 -4.08 4.91 -1.56
CA LEU A 63 -4.79 4.92 -0.29
C LEU A 63 -3.99 4.17 0.77
N GLN A 64 -3.72 4.85 1.88
CA GLN A 64 -3.05 4.29 3.05
C GLN A 64 -4.02 4.12 4.22
N GLY A 65 -3.92 2.97 4.89
CA GLY A 65 -4.79 2.63 6.03
C GLY A 65 -6.14 2.04 5.63
N ILE A 66 -6.40 1.91 4.33
CA ILE A 66 -7.64 1.36 3.76
C ILE A 66 -7.29 0.36 2.65
N ALA A 67 -8.18 -0.62 2.41
CA ALA A 67 -8.05 -1.57 1.31
C ALA A 67 -9.40 -1.81 0.60
N LYS A 68 -9.37 -2.01 -0.73
CA LYS A 68 -10.57 -2.34 -1.54
C LYS A 68 -11.21 -3.64 -1.09
N THR A 69 -10.36 -4.59 -0.72
CA THR A 69 -10.74 -5.96 -0.39
C THR A 69 -10.10 -6.36 0.94
N LEU A 70 -10.92 -6.93 1.83
CA LEU A 70 -10.45 -7.61 3.03
C LEU A 70 -10.11 -9.07 2.73
N ARG A 71 -8.93 -9.52 3.18
CA ARG A 71 -8.43 -10.88 2.99
C ARG A 71 -8.02 -11.50 4.31
N LEU A 72 -8.51 -12.71 4.58
CA LEU A 72 -8.12 -13.49 5.75
C LEU A 72 -8.00 -14.97 5.35
N GLY A 73 -6.76 -15.46 5.19
CA GLY A 73 -6.53 -16.79 4.65
C GLY A 73 -7.15 -16.93 3.26
N LYS A 74 -8.07 -17.89 3.10
CA LYS A 74 -8.83 -18.11 1.85
C LYS A 74 -10.02 -17.16 1.67
N ALA A 75 -10.50 -16.53 2.74
CA ALA A 75 -11.64 -15.63 2.68
C ALA A 75 -11.24 -14.30 2.03
N ARG A 76 -12.09 -13.84 1.11
CA ARG A 76 -11.96 -12.56 0.41
C ARG A 76 -13.33 -11.89 0.34
N VAL A 77 -13.45 -10.68 0.89
CA VAL A 77 -14.68 -9.89 0.80
C VAL A 77 -14.35 -8.47 0.38
N ALA A 78 -15.22 -7.84 -0.41
CA ALA A 78 -15.12 -6.41 -0.67
C ALA A 78 -15.27 -5.66 0.66
N HIS A 79 -14.44 -4.64 0.90
CA HIS A 79 -14.59 -3.81 2.08
C HIS A 79 -15.79 -2.87 1.86
N PRO A 80 -16.91 -2.99 2.60
CA PRO A 80 -18.14 -2.29 2.24
C PRO A 80 -17.99 -0.76 2.19
N ALA A 81 -17.29 -0.19 3.18
CA ALA A 81 -17.08 1.25 3.26
C ALA A 81 -16.00 1.78 2.28
N ALA A 82 -14.97 0.98 1.97
CA ALA A 82 -13.83 1.45 1.20
C ALA A 82 -13.87 1.09 -0.28
N ALA A 83 -14.57 0.01 -0.66
CA ALA A 83 -14.65 -0.42 -2.06
C ALA A 83 -15.18 0.68 -3.01
N PRO A 84 -16.17 1.52 -2.62
CA PRO A 84 -16.63 2.62 -3.47
C PRO A 84 -15.56 3.65 -3.83
N LEU A 85 -14.57 3.90 -2.95
CA LEU A 85 -13.50 4.88 -3.19
C LEU A 85 -12.67 4.59 -4.44
N PHE A 86 -12.58 3.32 -4.83
CA PHE A 86 -11.81 2.88 -5.99
C PHE A 86 -12.52 3.12 -7.33
N GLU A 87 -13.77 3.58 -7.29
CA GLU A 87 -14.59 3.87 -8.46
C GLU A 87 -14.89 5.38 -8.58
N VAL A 88 -14.35 6.21 -7.68
CA VAL A 88 -14.57 7.67 -7.65
C VAL A 88 -13.88 8.35 -8.83
N ALA A 89 -12.60 8.04 -9.05
CA ALA A 89 -11.82 8.58 -10.17
C ALA A 89 -12.12 7.82 -11.47
N GLN A 90 -12.21 8.55 -12.59
CA GLN A 90 -12.42 8.02 -13.93
C GLN A 90 -11.11 7.85 -14.71
N GLU A 91 -10.16 8.77 -14.54
CA GLU A 91 -8.91 8.80 -15.31
C GLU A 91 -7.73 8.27 -14.49
N THR A 92 -7.61 8.74 -13.25
CA THR A 92 -6.49 8.45 -12.37
C THR A 92 -6.70 7.11 -11.64
N PRO A 93 -5.76 6.16 -11.72
CA PRO A 93 -5.88 4.90 -11.00
C PRO A 93 -5.79 5.10 -9.48
N VAL A 94 -6.74 4.51 -8.75
CA VAL A 94 -6.75 4.44 -7.28
C VAL A 94 -6.24 3.09 -6.82
N VAL A 95 -5.22 3.07 -5.96
CA VAL A 95 -4.50 1.84 -5.52
C VAL A 95 -4.31 1.78 -4.01
N ASP A 96 -4.17 0.58 -3.44
CA ASP A 96 -3.99 0.35 -1.98
C ASP A 96 -2.76 -0.52 -1.63
N GLY A 97 -1.88 -0.77 -2.61
CA GLY A 97 -0.70 -1.62 -2.47
C GLY A 97 -0.97 -3.11 -2.32
N SER A 98 -2.24 -3.56 -2.35
CA SER A 98 -2.60 -4.98 -2.18
C SER A 98 -1.98 -5.91 -3.24
N GLY A 99 -1.65 -5.39 -4.42
CA GLY A 99 -0.99 -6.15 -5.49
C GLY A 99 0.47 -6.55 -5.19
N VAL A 100 1.19 -5.76 -4.37
CA VAL A 100 2.62 -5.97 -4.08
C VAL A 100 2.89 -6.36 -2.63
N ARG A 101 2.00 -5.99 -1.70
CA ARG A 101 2.16 -6.17 -0.25
C ARG A 101 2.60 -7.58 0.13
N ALA A 102 1.87 -8.60 -0.31
CA ALA A 102 2.17 -9.97 0.08
C ALA A 102 3.55 -10.45 -0.40
N ALA A 103 4.02 -9.96 -1.55
CA ALA A 103 5.35 -10.27 -2.05
C ALA A 103 6.44 -9.60 -1.20
N MET A 104 6.23 -8.32 -0.85
CA MET A 104 7.15 -7.58 0.02
C MET A 104 7.21 -8.19 1.43
N GLU A 105 6.08 -8.61 1.99
CA GLU A 105 6.02 -9.27 3.30
C GLU A 105 6.82 -10.58 3.33
N ARG A 106 6.62 -11.46 2.33
CA ARG A 106 7.39 -12.70 2.20
C ARG A 106 8.88 -12.42 2.05
N TRP A 107 9.22 -11.41 1.26
CA TRP A 107 10.60 -11.03 1.05
C TRP A 107 11.23 -10.49 2.33
N ALA A 108 10.52 -9.68 3.12
CA ALA A 108 11.00 -9.17 4.39
C ALA A 108 11.33 -10.30 5.38
N VAL A 109 10.48 -11.33 5.48
CA VAL A 109 10.76 -12.50 6.34
C VAL A 109 12.01 -13.25 5.90
N ARG A 110 12.19 -13.44 4.58
CA ARG A 110 13.42 -14.03 4.02
C ARG A 110 14.65 -13.20 4.36
N LEU A 111 14.61 -11.89 4.15
CA LEU A 111 15.74 -11.01 4.46
C LEU A 111 16.11 -11.03 5.94
N ALA A 112 15.12 -11.13 6.83
CA ALA A 112 15.35 -11.25 8.26
C ALA A 112 16.04 -12.59 8.62
N ASP A 113 15.65 -13.70 7.98
CA ASP A 113 16.33 -14.99 8.16
C ASP A 113 17.75 -14.97 7.61
N GLU A 114 17.98 -14.34 6.45
CA GLU A 114 19.31 -14.17 5.86
C GLU A 114 20.23 -13.32 6.74
N ALA A 115 19.70 -12.23 7.32
CA ALA A 115 20.43 -11.36 8.22
C ALA A 115 20.74 -12.04 9.58
N GLN A 116 19.85 -12.91 10.05
CA GLN A 116 20.03 -13.66 11.30
C GLN A 116 19.55 -15.10 11.13
N PRO A 117 20.42 -16.00 10.64
CA PRO A 117 20.05 -17.39 10.41
C PRO A 117 19.49 -18.06 11.66
N GLY A 118 18.29 -18.65 11.52
CA GLY A 118 17.62 -19.36 12.61
C GLY A 118 16.84 -18.47 13.58
N ILE A 119 16.67 -17.17 13.29
CA ILE A 119 15.84 -16.26 14.10
C ILE A 119 14.40 -16.79 14.28
N TRP A 120 13.90 -17.50 13.28
CA TRP A 120 12.56 -18.10 13.28
C TRP A 120 12.51 -19.54 13.82
N SER A 121 13.66 -20.22 13.95
CA SER A 121 13.71 -21.64 14.32
C SER A 121 13.12 -21.90 15.70
N ARG A 122 12.17 -22.86 15.76
CA ARG A 122 11.46 -23.27 17.00
C ARG A 122 10.74 -22.10 17.70
N LYS A 123 10.41 -21.03 16.98
CA LYS A 123 9.61 -19.92 17.49
C LYS A 123 8.13 -20.16 17.18
N ARG A 124 7.27 -19.79 18.11
CA ARG A 124 5.83 -19.67 17.87
C ARG A 124 5.52 -18.19 17.73
N VAL A 125 5.04 -17.77 16.57
CA VAL A 125 4.75 -16.36 16.28
C VAL A 125 3.25 -16.13 16.35
N LEU A 126 2.81 -15.23 17.23
CA LEU A 126 1.46 -14.69 17.22
C LEU A 126 1.45 -13.42 16.37
N MET A 127 0.59 -13.38 15.36
CA MET A 127 0.39 -12.20 14.51
C MET A 127 -1.03 -11.67 14.68
N ALA A 128 -1.18 -10.41 15.09
CA ALA A 128 -2.48 -9.76 15.22
C ALA A 128 -2.43 -8.28 14.78
N PRO A 129 -3.34 -7.80 13.90
CA PRO A 129 -4.30 -8.58 13.14
C PRO A 129 -3.65 -9.29 11.94
N GLY A 130 -4.14 -10.47 11.57
CA GLY A 130 -3.74 -11.16 10.32
C GLY A 130 -4.48 -10.66 9.06
N LEU A 131 -5.46 -9.76 9.22
CA LEU A 131 -6.28 -9.23 8.14
C LEU A 131 -5.40 -8.49 7.12
N ASN A 132 -5.53 -8.83 5.85
CA ASN A 132 -4.75 -8.32 4.72
C ASN A 132 -3.25 -8.63 4.71
N HIS A 133 -2.76 -9.43 5.66
CA HIS A 133 -1.35 -9.79 5.79
C HIS A 133 -1.11 -11.29 5.56
N ASN A 134 -1.73 -11.81 4.50
CA ASN A 134 -1.56 -13.21 4.11
C ASN A 134 -0.10 -13.54 3.75
N GLY A 135 0.66 -12.61 3.19
CA GLY A 135 2.06 -12.85 2.84
C GLY A 135 2.93 -13.08 4.06
N LEU A 136 2.78 -12.20 5.06
CA LEU A 136 3.53 -12.29 6.32
C LEU A 136 3.18 -13.54 7.12
N SER A 137 1.88 -13.79 7.33
CA SER A 137 1.40 -14.96 8.07
C SER A 137 1.83 -16.28 7.42
N GLN A 138 1.75 -16.40 6.10
CA GLN A 138 2.21 -17.59 5.38
C GLN A 138 3.73 -17.78 5.49
N ALA A 139 4.50 -16.70 5.34
CA ALA A 139 5.96 -16.76 5.43
C ALA A 139 6.43 -17.21 6.82
N LEU A 140 5.87 -16.65 7.87
CA LEU A 140 6.22 -17.03 9.25
C LEU A 140 5.77 -18.47 9.56
N GLY A 141 4.62 -18.90 9.02
CA GLY A 141 4.11 -20.26 9.19
C GLY A 141 5.05 -21.35 8.65
N GLN A 142 5.91 -21.04 7.69
CA GLN A 142 6.90 -21.99 7.16
C GLN A 142 7.98 -22.38 8.17
N TYR A 143 8.15 -21.62 9.26
CA TYR A 143 9.16 -21.87 10.29
C TYR A 143 8.59 -22.50 11.57
N THR A 144 7.27 -22.70 11.62
CA THR A 144 6.56 -23.27 12.77
C THR A 144 6.29 -24.77 12.67
N GLU A 145 6.46 -25.37 11.49
CA GLU A 145 6.32 -26.82 11.25
C GLU A 145 7.65 -27.58 11.44
#